data_AF-A0A8D1NLH1-F1
#
_entry.id   AF-A0A8D1NLH1-F1
#
_cell.length_a   1.000
_cell.length_b   1.000
_cell.length_c   1.000
_cell.angle_alpha   90.00
_cell.angle_beta   90.00
_cell.angle_gamma   90.00
#
_symmetry.space_group_name_H-M   'P 1'
#
loop_
_entity.id
_entity.type
_entity.pdbx_description
1 polymer ?
#
loop_
_entity_poly.entity_id
_entity_poly.type
_entity_poly.pdbx_seq_one_letter_code
_entity_poly.pdbx_strand_id
1 'polypeptide(L)'
;MSKLSGELACDLERSLPAVASLSHSQSLPSHLLPPPPEKRRAISDVRRTFCLFVTFDLLFISLLWIIELNTNTGIRKNLEQEIIYYSFKTSFFDIFVLAFFRFSGLLLGYAVLRLRHWWVIAVTTLVSSAFLIVKVILSELLSKGAFGYLLPIVSFVLAWLETWFLDFKVLPQEAEEERWYLAAQAAVARGPLLFSGALSEGQFYSPPESFAGSDSESDEEVVGKKSFSAQDREYIRQGKEAMAVVDQILAQEENWKFEKTNEYGDTVYTIEVPFHGKTFILKRAGGPRAILSFSPGAAAPPSAPQILQRVEDNTLVSYDVSSGAAGGVVSPRDFVNVRRIERRRDRYLSSGIATTHCAKPPTHRYVRGENGPGGFIVLKAASNPRVCTFVWILNTDLKGRLPRYLIHQSLAATMFEFAFHLRQRVGELGARA
;
A
#
# COMPACT_ATOMS: atom_id res chain seq x y z
N MET A 1 22.95 42.37 62.19
CA MET A 1 24.31 42.75 61.72
C MET A 1 24.92 41.48 61.18
N SER A 2 25.39 41.31 59.95
CA SER A 2 25.81 42.19 58.85
C SER A 2 25.77 41.35 57.56
N LYS A 3 25.53 42.03 56.43
CA LYS A 3 25.70 41.55 55.06
C LYS A 3 27.19 41.32 54.70
N LEU A 4 27.44 40.43 53.75
CA LEU A 4 28.45 40.42 52.65
C LEU A 4 28.31 39.03 51.96
N SER A 5 27.74 38.84 50.76
CA SER A 5 28.17 39.22 49.40
C SER A 5 29.70 39.14 49.25
N GLY A 6 30.34 38.30 48.44
CA GLY A 6 29.96 37.48 47.29
C GLY A 6 31.10 37.64 46.26
N GLU A 7 31.72 36.55 45.77
CA GLU A 7 32.27 36.36 44.41
C GLU A 7 33.22 35.14 44.30
N LEU A 8 33.22 34.55 43.10
CA LEU A 8 34.06 33.47 42.55
C LEU A 8 33.77 32.06 43.11
N ALA A 9 32.89 31.22 42.56
CA ALA A 9 32.69 30.77 41.17
C ALA A 9 33.91 30.10 40.51
N CYS A 10 33.63 28.88 40.06
CA CYS A 10 34.36 27.98 39.16
C CYS A 10 35.35 26.96 39.76
N ASP A 11 35.01 25.70 39.46
CA ASP A 11 35.87 24.53 39.34
C ASP A 11 36.05 23.64 40.57
N LEU A 12 35.00 22.89 40.95
CA LEU A 12 35.09 21.44 41.18
C LEU A 12 33.75 20.69 41.35
N GLU A 13 32.71 21.01 40.57
CA GLU A 13 31.53 20.13 40.46
C GLU A 13 31.48 19.50 39.08
N ARG A 14 31.98 18.25 38.95
CA ARG A 14 31.49 17.27 37.97
C ARG A 14 32.16 15.91 38.15
N SER A 15 31.43 14.99 38.78
CA SER A 15 31.44 13.52 38.65
C SER A 15 31.12 12.94 40.03
N LEU A 16 29.87 12.62 40.37
CA LEU A 16 29.11 11.45 39.90
C LEU A 16 27.65 11.60 40.38
N PRO A 17 26.61 11.27 39.59
CA PRO A 17 25.29 11.02 40.16
C PRO A 17 24.90 9.54 40.08
N ALA A 18 24.57 9.02 41.25
CA ALA A 18 23.34 8.29 41.58
C ALA A 18 22.69 7.43 40.47
N VAL A 19 22.70 6.12 40.74
CA VAL A 19 21.84 5.12 40.11
C VAL A 19 20.38 5.50 40.32
N ALA A 20 19.76 6.09 39.30
CA ALA A 20 18.31 6.21 39.18
C ALA A 20 17.85 5.32 38.02
N SER A 21 16.97 4.39 38.35
CA SER A 21 16.27 3.51 37.40
C SER A 21 15.51 4.33 36.36
N LEU A 22 16.11 4.52 35.19
CA LEU A 22 15.43 5.02 34.01
C LEU A 22 14.82 3.83 33.27
N SER A 23 13.56 3.56 33.58
CA SER A 23 12.65 2.87 32.67
C SER A 23 12.53 3.68 31.39
N HIS A 24 13.45 3.47 30.45
CA HIS A 24 13.34 4.00 29.11
C HIS A 24 12.26 3.20 28.38
N SER A 25 11.04 3.73 28.41
CA SER A 25 10.02 3.44 27.42
C SER A 25 10.61 3.74 26.04
N GLN A 26 11.11 2.70 25.36
CA GLN A 26 11.47 2.77 23.96
C GLN A 26 10.21 3.13 23.19
N SER A 27 10.12 4.38 22.76
CA SER A 27 9.09 4.83 21.82
C SER A 27 9.24 4.03 20.54
N LEU A 28 8.26 3.17 20.26
CA LEU A 28 8.10 2.50 18.98
C LEU A 28 8.17 3.55 17.85
N PRO A 29 8.82 3.26 16.70
CA PRO A 29 8.75 4.12 15.54
C PRO A 29 7.28 4.41 15.19
N SER A 30 6.94 5.68 15.04
CA SER A 30 5.59 6.19 14.76
C SER A 30 4.97 5.65 13.45
N HIS A 31 5.73 4.93 12.64
CA HIS A 31 5.27 4.20 11.45
C HIS A 31 4.66 2.82 11.73
N LEU A 32 4.84 2.26 12.93
CA LEU A 32 4.34 0.94 13.32
C LEU A 32 3.16 0.99 14.30
N LEU A 33 2.78 2.19 14.75
CA LEU A 33 1.60 2.40 15.60
C LEU A 33 0.42 2.84 14.72
N PRO A 34 -0.76 2.23 14.84
CA PRO A 34 -1.97 2.83 14.28
C PRO A 34 -2.12 4.23 14.90
N PRO A 35 -2.51 5.25 14.11
CA PRO A 35 -2.65 6.60 14.63
C PRO A 35 -3.60 6.59 15.84
N PRO A 36 -3.29 7.33 16.93
CA PRO A 36 -4.17 7.40 18.08
C PRO A 36 -5.56 7.87 17.65
N PRO A 37 -6.65 7.33 18.25
CA PRO A 37 -8.03 7.58 17.85
C PRO A 37 -8.44 9.07 17.87
N GLU A 38 -7.63 9.93 18.50
CA GLU A 38 -7.90 11.34 18.72
C GLU A 38 -7.59 12.26 17.53
N LYS A 39 -6.90 11.78 16.47
CA LYS A 39 -6.76 12.55 15.21
C LYS A 39 -7.68 12.02 14.11
N ARG A 40 -8.94 11.72 14.43
CA ARG A 40 -9.98 11.64 13.40
C ARG A 40 -10.12 13.03 12.76
N ARG A 41 -9.55 13.23 11.57
CA ARG A 41 -10.13 14.20 10.63
C ARG A 41 -11.60 13.84 10.53
N ALA A 42 -12.48 14.78 10.87
CA ALA A 42 -13.92 14.54 10.93
C ALA A 42 -14.48 14.01 9.59
N ILE A 43 -13.80 14.23 8.47
CA ILE A 43 -14.21 13.78 7.14
C ILE A 43 -12.96 13.24 6.43
N SER A 44 -13.06 12.06 5.80
CA SER A 44 -11.99 11.48 4.98
C SER A 44 -11.66 12.40 3.80
N ASP A 45 -10.40 12.45 3.38
CA ASP A 45 -9.99 13.32 2.25
C ASP A 45 -10.77 12.97 0.97
N VAL A 46 -11.15 11.69 0.82
CA VAL A 46 -11.93 11.16 -0.29
C VAL A 46 -13.38 11.67 -0.27
N ARG A 47 -14.03 11.72 0.90
CA ARG A 47 -15.35 12.35 1.06
C ARG A 47 -15.33 13.85 0.80
N ARG A 48 -14.24 14.54 1.17
CA ARG A 48 -14.10 15.97 0.85
C ARG A 48 -14.07 16.20 -0.65
N THR A 49 -13.34 15.37 -1.39
CA THR A 49 -13.33 15.43 -2.85
C THR A 49 -14.71 15.13 -3.44
N PHE A 50 -15.43 14.14 -2.92
CA PHE A 50 -16.80 13.87 -3.35
C PHE A 50 -17.74 15.06 -3.09
N CYS A 51 -17.74 15.64 -1.89
CA CYS A 51 -18.57 16.81 -1.58
C CYS A 51 -18.23 18.00 -2.48
N LEU A 52 -16.94 18.21 -2.78
CA LEU A 52 -16.51 19.25 -3.71
C LEU A 52 -17.06 18.99 -5.12
N PHE A 53 -17.07 17.73 -5.57
CA PHE A 53 -17.63 17.36 -6.86
C PHE A 53 -19.15 17.62 -6.93
N VAL A 54 -19.90 17.26 -5.89
CA VAL A 54 -21.36 17.53 -5.81
C VAL A 54 -21.65 19.04 -5.71
N THR A 55 -20.81 19.82 -5.03
CA THR A 55 -20.94 21.30 -5.06
C THR A 55 -20.67 21.86 -6.46
N PHE A 56 -19.68 21.31 -7.18
CA PHE A 56 -19.33 21.73 -8.52
C PHE A 56 -20.49 21.48 -9.49
N ASP A 57 -21.17 20.33 -9.38
CA ASP A 57 -22.36 20.01 -10.15
C ASP A 57 -23.45 21.09 -10.01
N LEU A 58 -23.87 21.42 -8.78
CA LEU A 58 -24.87 22.48 -8.54
C LEU A 58 -24.44 23.82 -9.15
N LEU A 59 -23.18 24.23 -8.92
CA LEU A 59 -22.66 25.49 -9.45
C LEU A 59 -22.63 25.49 -10.98
N PHE A 60 -22.27 24.38 -11.61
CA PHE A 60 -22.19 24.26 -13.05
C PHE A 60 -23.58 24.29 -13.70
N ILE A 61 -24.56 23.56 -13.14
CA ILE A 61 -25.94 23.62 -13.61
C ILE A 61 -26.54 25.02 -13.41
N SER A 62 -26.26 25.67 -12.27
CA SER A 62 -26.67 27.05 -12.02
C SER A 62 -26.09 28.02 -13.06
N LEU A 63 -24.80 27.87 -13.39
CA LEU A 63 -24.13 28.70 -14.37
C LEU A 63 -24.76 28.54 -15.75
N LEU A 64 -24.97 27.32 -16.21
CA LEU A 64 -25.62 27.05 -17.50
C LEU A 64 -27.03 27.61 -17.55
N TRP A 65 -27.79 27.48 -16.46
CA TRP A 65 -29.13 28.04 -16.35
C TRP A 65 -29.12 29.57 -16.41
N ILE A 66 -28.22 30.24 -15.71
CA ILE A 66 -28.07 31.71 -15.75
C ILE A 66 -27.66 32.19 -17.14
N ILE A 67 -26.80 31.46 -17.84
CA ILE A 67 -26.40 31.79 -19.21
C ILE A 67 -27.62 31.74 -20.14
N GLU A 68 -28.49 30.75 -20.00
CA GLU A 68 -29.73 30.65 -20.78
C GLU A 68 -30.70 31.80 -20.47
N LEU A 69 -30.76 32.25 -19.22
CA LEU A 69 -31.55 33.42 -18.83
C LEU A 69 -31.01 34.73 -19.44
N ASN A 70 -29.74 34.79 -19.83
CA ASN A 70 -29.07 35.99 -20.37
C ASN A 70 -29.24 36.17 -21.89
N THR A 71 -30.39 35.76 -22.44
CA THR A 71 -30.77 36.06 -23.83
C THR A 71 -31.27 37.50 -23.99
N ASN A 72 -31.33 38.00 -25.24
CA ASN A 72 -31.54 39.42 -25.60
C ASN A 72 -32.79 40.13 -25.01
N THR A 73 -33.73 39.39 -24.43
CA THR A 73 -34.99 39.90 -23.84
C THR A 73 -34.86 40.44 -22.41
N GLY A 74 -33.67 40.32 -21.80
CA GLY A 74 -33.34 40.83 -20.48
C GLY A 74 -33.61 39.82 -19.37
N ILE A 75 -32.60 39.61 -18.51
CA ILE A 75 -32.55 38.55 -17.49
C ILE A 75 -33.79 38.52 -16.60
N ARG A 76 -34.28 39.69 -16.14
CA ARG A 76 -35.40 39.78 -15.21
C ARG A 76 -36.70 39.22 -15.79
N LYS A 77 -37.00 39.50 -17.05
CA LYS A 77 -38.22 39.02 -17.72
C LYS A 77 -38.17 37.52 -17.96
N ASN A 78 -37.01 37.01 -18.36
CA ASN A 78 -36.78 35.58 -18.54
C ASN A 78 -36.89 34.83 -17.21
N LEU A 79 -36.38 35.42 -16.13
CA LEU A 79 -36.47 34.85 -14.78
C LEU A 79 -37.91 34.85 -14.24
N GLU A 80 -38.68 35.92 -14.47
CA GLU A 80 -40.11 35.95 -14.16
C GLU A 80 -40.89 34.87 -14.95
N GLN A 81 -40.56 34.67 -16.23
CA GLN A 81 -41.17 33.60 -17.03
C GLN A 81 -40.80 32.20 -16.55
N GLU A 82 -39.54 31.99 -16.18
CA GLU A 82 -39.03 30.68 -15.75
C GLU A 82 -39.54 30.26 -14.37
N ILE A 83 -39.63 31.21 -13.43
CA ILE A 83 -39.96 30.94 -12.02
C ILE A 83 -41.44 31.21 -11.72
N ILE A 84 -41.97 32.39 -12.10
CA ILE A 84 -43.34 32.79 -11.74
C ILE A 84 -44.35 32.15 -12.69
N TYR A 85 -44.10 32.21 -13.99
CA TYR A 85 -44.92 31.58 -15.02
C TYR A 85 -44.38 30.19 -15.40
N TYR A 86 -43.95 29.43 -14.39
CA TYR A 86 -43.35 28.12 -14.58
C TYR A 86 -44.28 27.19 -15.36
N SER A 87 -43.71 26.58 -16.41
CA SER A 87 -44.35 25.51 -17.17
C SER A 87 -43.37 24.37 -17.39
N PHE A 88 -43.80 23.15 -17.08
CA PHE A 88 -43.00 21.94 -17.21
C PHE A 88 -42.52 21.70 -18.67
N LYS A 89 -43.24 22.19 -19.67
CA LYS A 89 -42.85 21.99 -21.08
C LYS A 89 -41.75 22.94 -21.56
N THR A 90 -41.61 24.10 -20.94
CA THR A 90 -40.82 25.21 -21.51
C THR A 90 -39.78 25.80 -20.57
N SER A 91 -39.91 25.66 -19.25
CA SER A 91 -38.99 26.22 -18.25
C SER A 91 -37.82 25.26 -17.95
N PHE A 92 -36.62 25.79 -17.73
CA PHE A 92 -35.42 25.07 -17.29
C PHE A 92 -35.23 25.07 -15.77
N PHE A 93 -36.00 25.88 -15.05
CA PHE A 93 -35.93 26.04 -13.59
C PHE A 93 -36.00 24.70 -12.83
N ASP A 94 -36.80 23.76 -13.30
CA ASP A 94 -36.95 22.45 -12.65
C ASP A 94 -35.70 21.57 -12.73
N ILE A 95 -34.85 21.73 -13.76
CA ILE A 95 -33.56 21.04 -13.83
C ILE A 95 -32.58 21.61 -12.81
N PHE A 96 -32.60 22.94 -12.60
CA PHE A 96 -31.83 23.57 -11.52
C PHE A 96 -32.33 23.09 -10.15
N VAL A 97 -33.64 23.08 -9.93
CA VAL A 97 -34.25 22.59 -8.68
C VAL A 97 -33.90 21.12 -8.43
N LEU A 98 -33.89 20.29 -9.47
CA LEU A 98 -33.45 18.89 -9.38
C LEU A 98 -31.99 18.78 -8.93
N ALA A 99 -31.09 19.57 -9.51
CA ALA A 99 -29.68 19.61 -9.11
C ALA A 99 -29.52 20.08 -7.65
N PHE A 100 -30.33 21.04 -7.21
CA PHE A 100 -30.34 21.51 -5.82
C PHE A 100 -30.80 20.42 -4.84
N PHE A 101 -31.85 19.66 -5.17
CA PHE A 101 -32.31 18.54 -4.34
C PHE A 101 -31.29 17.41 -4.31
N ARG A 102 -30.66 17.08 -5.44
CA ARG A 102 -29.56 16.12 -5.52
C ARG A 102 -28.40 16.55 -4.64
N PHE A 103 -27.94 17.80 -4.78
CA PHE A 103 -26.90 18.40 -3.95
C PHE A 103 -27.24 18.29 -2.45
N SER A 104 -28.44 18.69 -2.06
CA SER A 104 -28.88 18.69 -0.67
C SER A 104 -28.95 17.27 -0.09
N GLY A 105 -29.50 16.31 -0.84
CA GLY A 105 -29.61 14.91 -0.42
C GLY A 105 -28.26 14.23 -0.26
N LEU A 106 -27.34 14.44 -1.21
CA LEU A 106 -25.99 13.87 -1.18
C LEU A 106 -25.13 14.51 -0.08
N LEU A 107 -25.23 15.83 0.12
CA LEU A 107 -24.50 16.52 1.19
C LEU A 107 -25.01 16.08 2.57
N LEU A 108 -26.33 16.02 2.74
CA LEU A 108 -26.93 15.54 3.99
C LEU A 108 -26.54 14.08 4.26
N GLY A 109 -26.67 13.20 3.26
CA GLY A 109 -26.35 11.78 3.41
C GLY A 109 -24.87 11.51 3.70
N TYR A 110 -23.96 12.07 2.90
CA TYR A 110 -22.54 11.69 2.92
C TYR A 110 -21.64 12.64 3.71
N ALA A 111 -21.97 13.93 3.81
CA ALA A 111 -21.17 14.91 4.58
C ALA A 111 -21.63 15.01 6.04
N VAL A 112 -22.95 15.12 6.26
CA VAL A 112 -23.54 15.33 7.61
C VAL A 112 -23.80 14.00 8.32
N LEU A 113 -24.64 13.14 7.73
CA LEU A 113 -25.03 11.86 8.31
C LEU A 113 -23.96 10.77 8.13
N ARG A 114 -22.96 11.03 7.28
CA ARG A 114 -21.81 10.16 7.04
C ARG A 114 -22.17 8.73 6.65
N LEU A 115 -23.28 8.57 5.94
CA LEU A 115 -23.77 7.27 5.49
C LEU A 115 -22.67 6.55 4.70
N ARG A 116 -22.51 5.26 5.01
CA ARG A 116 -21.51 4.38 4.40
C ARG A 116 -22.07 3.55 3.26
N HIS A 117 -23.38 3.61 3.07
CA HIS A 117 -24.10 2.77 2.13
C HIS A 117 -24.39 3.54 0.83
N TRP A 118 -24.30 2.84 -0.30
CA TRP A 118 -24.52 3.34 -1.65
C TRP A 118 -25.98 3.67 -2.01
N TRP A 119 -26.94 3.42 -1.11
CA TRP A 119 -28.36 3.49 -1.48
C TRP A 119 -28.82 4.94 -1.73
N VAL A 120 -28.28 5.91 -0.99
CA VAL A 120 -28.67 7.32 -1.14
C VAL A 120 -28.33 7.80 -2.55
N ILE A 121 -27.11 7.52 -3.00
CA ILE A 121 -26.70 7.92 -4.35
C ILE A 121 -27.48 7.17 -5.43
N ALA A 122 -27.76 5.87 -5.24
CA ALA A 122 -28.55 5.10 -6.19
C ALA A 122 -29.96 5.69 -6.34
N VAL A 123 -30.61 6.05 -5.24
CA VAL A 123 -31.94 6.66 -5.25
C VAL A 123 -31.91 8.05 -5.88
N THR A 124 -30.98 8.93 -5.48
CA THR A 124 -30.90 10.28 -6.06
C THR A 124 -30.63 10.24 -7.56
N THR A 125 -29.71 9.38 -8.01
CA THR A 125 -29.37 9.26 -9.44
C THR A 125 -30.51 8.65 -10.24
N LEU A 126 -31.23 7.66 -9.69
CA LEU A 126 -32.40 7.07 -10.34
C LEU A 126 -33.52 8.10 -10.51
N VAL A 127 -33.86 8.84 -9.45
CA VAL A 127 -34.89 9.88 -9.49
C VAL A 127 -34.51 11.00 -10.45
N SER A 128 -33.26 11.47 -10.39
CA SER A 128 -32.79 12.51 -11.32
C SER A 128 -32.79 12.03 -12.77
N SER A 129 -32.36 10.80 -13.03
CA SER A 129 -32.35 10.22 -14.38
C SER A 129 -33.76 10.06 -14.94
N ALA A 130 -34.68 9.48 -14.15
CA ALA A 130 -36.07 9.31 -14.56
C ALA A 130 -36.74 10.65 -14.85
N PHE A 131 -36.54 11.65 -13.98
CA PHE A 131 -37.06 12.99 -14.18
C PHE A 131 -36.53 13.62 -15.48
N LEU A 132 -35.23 13.56 -15.74
CA LEU A 132 -34.62 14.13 -16.95
C LEU A 132 -35.10 13.44 -18.22
N ILE A 133 -35.27 12.11 -18.21
CA ILE A 133 -35.81 11.37 -19.34
C ILE A 133 -37.25 11.82 -19.64
N VAL A 134 -38.10 11.88 -18.62
CA VAL A 134 -39.49 12.35 -18.76
C VAL A 134 -39.53 13.79 -19.27
N LYS A 135 -38.68 14.66 -18.72
CA LYS A 135 -38.53 16.05 -19.15
C LYS A 135 -38.17 16.14 -20.63
N VAL A 136 -37.13 15.43 -21.07
CA VAL A 136 -36.68 15.46 -22.47
C VAL A 136 -37.76 14.95 -23.43
N ILE A 137 -38.55 13.94 -23.03
CA ILE A 137 -39.62 13.38 -23.89
C ILE A 137 -40.83 14.33 -24.00
N LEU A 138 -41.22 14.98 -22.89
CA LEU A 138 -42.46 15.77 -22.83
C LEU A 138 -42.27 17.26 -23.13
N SER A 139 -41.05 17.78 -23.03
CA SER A 139 -40.77 19.20 -23.19
C SER A 139 -40.48 19.57 -24.65
N GLU A 140 -40.93 20.76 -25.04
CA GLU A 140 -40.56 21.40 -26.31
C GLU A 140 -39.20 22.12 -26.20
N LEU A 141 -38.40 21.79 -25.18
CA LEU A 141 -37.08 22.38 -24.91
C LEU A 141 -36.14 22.36 -26.12
N LEU A 142 -36.26 21.32 -26.95
CA LEU A 142 -35.45 21.08 -28.14
C LEU A 142 -35.66 22.14 -29.24
N SER A 143 -36.78 22.87 -29.21
CA SER A 143 -37.09 23.90 -30.21
C SER A 143 -36.52 25.28 -29.84
N LYS A 144 -36.04 25.49 -28.60
CA LYS A 144 -35.57 26.79 -28.09
C LYS A 144 -34.11 27.12 -28.41
N GLY A 145 -33.30 26.16 -28.89
CA GLY A 145 -31.90 26.38 -29.28
C GLY A 145 -30.93 25.33 -28.73
N ALA A 146 -29.62 25.57 -28.91
CA ALA A 146 -28.57 24.60 -28.54
C ALA A 146 -28.50 24.29 -27.04
N PHE A 147 -28.80 25.28 -26.18
CA PHE A 147 -28.84 25.10 -24.73
C PHE A 147 -30.00 24.24 -24.25
N GLY A 148 -31.07 24.11 -25.05
CA GLY A 148 -32.19 23.20 -24.80
C GLY A 148 -31.80 21.73 -24.71
N TYR A 149 -30.76 21.33 -25.44
CA TYR A 149 -30.18 19.98 -25.40
C TYR A 149 -29.06 19.88 -24.37
N LEU A 150 -28.23 20.92 -24.26
CA LEU A 150 -27.02 20.90 -23.45
C LEU A 150 -27.35 20.72 -21.96
N LEU A 151 -28.32 21.46 -21.44
CA LEU A 151 -28.59 21.52 -20.01
C LEU A 151 -29.12 20.18 -19.44
N PRO A 152 -30.10 19.50 -20.06
CA PRO A 152 -30.50 18.15 -19.65
C PRO A 152 -29.41 17.09 -19.80
N ILE A 153 -28.64 17.12 -20.90
CA ILE A 153 -27.57 16.14 -21.16
C ILE A 153 -26.46 16.27 -20.12
N VAL A 154 -25.99 17.50 -19.86
CA VAL A 154 -24.97 17.76 -18.85
C VAL A 154 -25.45 17.32 -17.46
N SER A 155 -26.68 17.67 -17.08
CA SER A 155 -27.26 17.28 -15.79
C SER A 155 -27.32 15.77 -15.60
N PHE A 156 -27.67 15.04 -16.67
CA PHE A 156 -27.67 13.58 -16.70
C PHE A 156 -26.25 13.01 -16.55
N VAL A 157 -25.30 13.50 -17.34
CA VAL A 157 -23.90 13.03 -17.30
C VAL A 157 -23.28 13.27 -15.92
N LEU A 158 -23.50 14.44 -15.32
CA LEU A 158 -22.99 14.74 -13.99
C LEU A 158 -23.58 13.82 -12.91
N ALA A 159 -24.87 13.46 -12.99
CA ALA A 159 -25.49 12.48 -12.07
C ALA A 159 -24.75 11.13 -12.08
N TRP A 160 -24.41 10.66 -13.28
CA TRP A 160 -23.72 9.38 -13.46
C TRP A 160 -22.24 9.48 -13.08
N LEU A 161 -21.59 10.61 -13.33
CA LEU A 161 -20.22 10.85 -12.88
C LEU A 161 -20.13 10.89 -11.34
N GLU A 162 -21.11 11.48 -10.65
CA GLU A 162 -21.20 11.46 -9.19
C GLU A 162 -21.29 10.02 -8.66
N THR A 163 -22.17 9.23 -9.27
CA THR A 163 -22.39 7.82 -8.91
C THR A 163 -21.14 6.99 -9.14
N TRP A 164 -20.54 7.11 -10.32
CA TRP A 164 -19.30 6.42 -10.69
C TRP A 164 -18.15 6.78 -9.74
N PHE A 165 -18.00 8.08 -9.42
CA PHE A 165 -16.94 8.53 -8.53
C PHE A 165 -17.09 7.97 -7.12
N LEU A 166 -18.31 7.96 -6.57
CA LEU A 166 -18.57 7.43 -5.23
C LEU A 166 -18.31 5.91 -5.17
N ASP A 167 -18.81 5.17 -6.16
CA ASP A 167 -18.78 3.71 -6.17
C ASP A 167 -17.36 3.16 -6.41
N PHE A 168 -16.59 3.76 -7.32
CA PHE A 168 -15.24 3.29 -7.63
C PHE A 168 -14.11 3.89 -6.78
N LYS A 169 -14.29 5.09 -6.22
CA LYS A 169 -13.22 5.75 -5.43
C LYS A 169 -13.53 5.86 -3.94
N VAL A 170 -14.74 6.26 -3.55
CA VAL A 170 -15.03 6.62 -2.15
C VAL A 170 -15.28 5.37 -1.30
N LEU A 171 -16.23 4.53 -1.70
CA LEU A 171 -16.62 3.36 -0.90
C LEU A 171 -15.53 2.29 -0.75
N PRO A 172 -14.79 1.92 -1.82
CA PRO A 172 -13.76 0.89 -1.70
C PRO A 172 -12.62 1.35 -0.80
N GLN A 173 -12.19 2.61 -0.92
CA GLN A 173 -11.09 3.15 -0.13
C GLN A 173 -11.45 3.22 1.35
N GLU A 174 -12.68 3.60 1.70
CA GLU A 174 -13.12 3.62 3.10
C GLU A 174 -13.33 2.23 3.70
N ALA A 175 -13.84 1.27 2.91
CA ALA A 175 -13.98 -0.11 3.33
C ALA A 175 -12.62 -0.77 3.59
N GLU A 176 -11.60 -0.44 2.80
CA GLU A 176 -10.23 -0.92 2.98
C GLU A 176 -9.53 -0.26 4.18
N GLU A 177 -9.69 1.05 4.38
CA GLU A 177 -9.20 1.73 5.58
C GLU A 177 -9.81 1.12 6.85
N GLU A 178 -11.12 0.84 6.87
CA GLU A 178 -11.79 0.20 8.02
C GLU A 178 -11.29 -1.23 8.25
N ARG A 179 -11.13 -2.04 7.19
CA ARG A 179 -10.52 -3.38 7.30
C ARG A 179 -9.10 -3.30 7.84
N TRP A 180 -8.32 -2.30 7.42
CA TRP A 180 -6.98 -2.06 7.92
C TRP A 180 -7.00 -1.68 9.40
N TYR A 181 -7.90 -0.79 9.84
CA TYR A 181 -8.06 -0.43 11.24
C TYR A 181 -8.48 -1.62 12.11
N LEU A 182 -9.43 -2.43 11.65
CA LEU A 182 -9.86 -3.64 12.35
C LEU A 182 -8.73 -4.68 12.41
N ALA A 183 -7.95 -4.85 11.34
CA ALA A 183 -6.79 -5.72 11.32
C ALA A 183 -5.69 -5.23 12.26
N ALA A 184 -5.42 -3.91 12.29
CA ALA A 184 -4.46 -3.30 13.20
C ALA A 184 -4.91 -3.44 14.66
N GLN A 185 -6.20 -3.22 14.95
CA GLN A 185 -6.76 -3.40 16.28
C GLN A 185 -6.74 -4.87 16.72
N ALA A 186 -7.04 -5.81 15.83
CA ALA A 186 -6.94 -7.24 16.08
C ALA A 186 -5.48 -7.69 16.29
N ALA A 187 -4.53 -7.09 15.59
CA ALA A 187 -3.09 -7.36 15.77
C ALA A 187 -2.56 -6.79 17.09
N VAL A 188 -2.99 -5.58 17.48
CA VAL A 188 -2.68 -4.99 18.79
C VAL A 188 -3.32 -5.80 19.93
N ALA A 189 -4.56 -6.24 19.77
CA ALA A 189 -5.26 -7.08 20.76
C ALA A 189 -4.67 -8.48 20.89
N ARG A 190 -4.03 -9.02 19.84
CA ARG A 190 -3.34 -10.32 19.89
C ARG A 190 -1.98 -10.28 20.58
N GLY A 191 -1.47 -9.09 20.94
CA GLY A 191 -0.17 -8.90 21.58
C GLY A 191 0.99 -9.45 20.72
N PRO A 192 2.24 -9.08 21.02
CA PRO A 192 3.36 -9.89 20.56
C PRO A 192 3.17 -11.24 21.25
N LEU A 193 2.81 -12.29 20.51
CA LEU A 193 2.98 -13.64 21.01
C LEU A 193 4.47 -13.81 21.25
N LEU A 194 4.87 -13.57 22.51
CA LEU A 194 6.13 -14.01 23.06
C LEU A 194 6.15 -15.51 22.85
N PHE A 195 6.81 -15.93 21.77
CA PHE A 195 7.07 -17.32 21.53
C PHE A 195 7.81 -17.83 22.77
N SER A 196 7.24 -18.85 23.41
CA SER A 196 7.93 -19.64 24.42
C SER A 196 9.19 -20.17 23.74
N GLY A 197 10.32 -19.52 24.02
CA GLY A 197 11.62 -20.01 23.60
C GLY A 197 11.79 -21.41 24.16
N ALA A 198 12.17 -22.35 23.30
CA ALA A 198 12.64 -23.65 23.75
C ALA A 198 13.73 -23.43 24.80
N LEU A 199 13.55 -24.02 25.98
CA LEU A 199 14.51 -24.06 27.07
C LEU A 199 15.86 -24.54 26.52
N SER A 200 16.79 -23.62 26.35
CA SER A 200 18.21 -23.97 26.26
C SER A 200 18.70 -24.11 27.69
N GLU A 201 18.87 -25.35 28.16
CA GLU A 201 19.69 -25.63 29.34
C GLU A 201 21.11 -25.15 29.05
N GLY A 202 21.41 -23.94 29.51
CA GLY A 202 22.73 -23.34 29.46
C GLY A 202 23.13 -22.99 30.88
N GLN A 203 23.93 -23.86 31.47
CA GLN A 203 24.58 -23.67 32.77
C GLN A 203 25.35 -22.33 32.75
N PHE A 204 24.79 -21.31 33.41
CA PHE A 204 25.43 -20.02 33.60
C PHE A 204 26.51 -20.18 34.67
N TYR A 205 27.78 -20.08 34.27
CA TYR A 205 28.88 -19.84 35.18
C TYR A 205 29.44 -18.46 34.85
N SER A 206 29.28 -17.51 35.77
CA SER A 206 29.99 -16.23 35.70
C SER A 206 31.37 -16.41 36.34
N PRO A 207 32.49 -16.20 35.62
CA PRO A 207 33.79 -16.15 36.26
C PRO A 207 33.89 -14.90 37.15
N PRO A 208 34.58 -14.96 38.30
CA PRO A 208 34.73 -13.81 39.19
C PRO A 208 35.62 -12.74 38.56
N GLU A 209 35.31 -11.48 38.90
CA GLU A 209 36.13 -10.31 38.58
C GLU A 209 37.58 -10.52 39.04
N SER A 210 38.54 -10.28 38.13
CA SER A 210 39.94 -10.11 38.49
C SER A 210 40.40 -8.72 38.08
N PHE A 211 41.02 -8.06 39.05
CA PHE A 211 41.51 -6.69 39.03
C PHE A 211 42.73 -6.51 38.10
N ALA A 212 42.80 -5.28 37.57
CA ALA A 212 44.00 -4.49 37.30
C ALA A 212 45.19 -5.11 36.51
N GLY A 213 45.42 -4.51 35.34
CA GLY A 213 46.75 -4.00 34.95
C GLY A 213 47.71 -4.98 34.28
N SER A 214 47.86 -4.86 32.96
CA SER A 214 49.16 -4.80 32.29
C SER A 214 48.97 -4.46 30.82
N ASP A 215 49.60 -3.36 30.37
CA ASP A 215 49.91 -3.14 28.96
C ASP A 215 50.81 -4.28 28.46
N SER A 216 50.40 -4.93 27.38
CA SER A 216 51.29 -5.69 26.51
C SER A 216 50.62 -5.87 25.14
N GLU A 217 51.07 -5.06 24.18
CA GLU A 217 50.86 -5.24 22.75
C GLU A 217 51.31 -6.65 22.35
N SER A 218 50.36 -7.49 21.87
CA SER A 218 50.68 -8.67 21.09
C SER A 218 49.53 -8.96 20.14
N ASP A 219 49.82 -8.75 18.85
CA ASP A 219 49.01 -9.20 17.72
C ASP A 219 48.86 -10.72 17.76
N GLU A 220 47.66 -11.22 18.07
CA GLU A 220 47.19 -12.49 17.53
C GLU A 220 45.72 -12.37 17.12
N GLU A 221 45.49 -12.54 15.82
CA GLU A 221 44.21 -12.51 15.14
C GLU A 221 43.27 -13.61 15.65
N VAL A 222 42.37 -13.26 16.56
CA VAL A 222 41.13 -14.02 16.80
C VAL A 222 40.00 -13.36 16.02
N VAL A 223 39.58 -14.03 14.95
CA VAL A 223 38.43 -13.79 14.06
C VAL A 223 37.48 -12.67 14.55
N GLY A 224 37.59 -11.53 13.87
CA GLY A 224 36.95 -10.28 14.25
C GLY A 224 35.44 -10.35 14.47
N LYS A 225 35.01 -9.91 15.66
CA LYS A 225 33.66 -9.33 15.83
C LYS A 225 33.56 -8.12 14.90
N LYS A 226 33.05 -8.31 13.68
CA LYS A 226 32.67 -7.19 12.80
C LYS A 226 31.68 -6.32 13.58
N SER A 227 32.11 -5.13 13.97
CA SER A 227 31.24 -4.16 14.61
C SER A 227 30.26 -3.62 13.56
N PHE A 228 29.03 -4.15 13.56
CA PHE A 228 27.98 -3.67 12.65
C PHE A 228 27.55 -2.26 13.03
N SER A 229 27.46 -1.38 12.03
CA SER A 229 26.89 -0.05 12.19
C SER A 229 25.41 -0.12 12.60
N ALA A 230 24.85 0.97 13.10
CA ALA A 230 23.42 1.02 13.43
C ALA A 230 22.54 0.72 12.19
N GLN A 231 22.98 1.19 11.01
CA GLN A 231 22.29 0.94 9.74
C GLN A 231 22.36 -0.54 9.33
N ASP A 232 23.52 -1.18 9.52
CA ASP A 232 23.68 -2.62 9.23
C ASP A 232 22.78 -3.47 10.13
N ARG A 233 22.69 -3.11 11.42
CA ARG A 233 21.79 -3.78 12.37
C ARG A 233 20.33 -3.63 11.97
N GLU A 234 19.95 -2.47 11.42
CA GLU A 234 18.61 -2.23 10.90
C GLU A 234 18.31 -3.10 9.67
N TYR A 235 19.25 -3.20 8.71
CA TYR A 235 19.10 -4.11 7.57
C TYR A 235 18.94 -5.58 8.01
N ILE A 236 19.74 -6.02 8.99
CA ILE A 236 19.61 -7.37 9.55
C ILE A 236 18.23 -7.57 10.19
N ARG A 237 17.75 -6.59 10.98
CA ARG A 237 16.42 -6.63 11.62
C ARG A 237 15.31 -6.76 10.59
N GLN A 238 15.29 -5.88 9.58
CA GLN A 238 14.30 -5.91 8.50
C GLN A 238 14.29 -7.23 7.74
N GLY A 239 15.47 -7.79 7.45
CA GLY A 239 15.59 -9.10 6.80
C GLY A 239 15.01 -10.24 7.63
N LYS A 240 15.22 -10.23 8.95
CA LYS A 240 14.63 -11.22 9.89
C LYS A 240 13.12 -11.08 9.99
N GLU A 241 12.61 -9.85 10.06
CA GLU A 241 11.16 -9.59 10.12
C GLU A 241 10.45 -10.03 8.85
N ALA A 242 10.99 -9.70 7.68
CA ALA A 242 10.45 -10.18 6.40
C ALA A 242 10.42 -11.71 6.35
N MET A 243 11.45 -12.37 6.90
CA MET A 243 11.50 -13.83 6.95
C MET A 243 10.46 -14.43 7.89
N ALA A 244 10.23 -13.84 9.06
CA ALA A 244 9.18 -14.28 9.99
C ALA A 244 7.79 -14.20 9.36
N VAL A 245 7.50 -13.12 8.62
CA VAL A 245 6.22 -12.97 7.90
C VAL A 245 6.09 -13.99 6.77
N VAL A 246 7.16 -14.25 6.01
CA VAL A 246 7.17 -15.31 4.98
C VAL A 246 6.89 -16.68 5.59
N ASP A 247 7.52 -17.02 6.72
CA ASP A 247 7.26 -18.28 7.43
C ASP A 247 5.80 -18.37 7.91
N GLN A 248 5.22 -17.27 8.40
CA GLN A 248 3.81 -17.20 8.78
C GLN A 248 2.87 -17.43 7.59
N ILE A 249 3.13 -16.79 6.45
CA ILE A 249 2.31 -16.96 5.24
C ILE A 249 2.34 -18.42 4.75
N LEU A 250 3.52 -19.06 4.78
CA LEU A 250 3.67 -20.47 4.42
C LEU A 250 2.93 -21.41 5.39
N ALA A 251 2.88 -21.08 6.68
CA ALA A 251 2.15 -21.86 7.67
C ALA A 251 0.62 -21.78 7.50
N GLN A 252 0.11 -20.81 6.74
CA GLN A 252 -1.31 -20.57 6.50
C GLN A 252 -1.76 -20.97 5.09
N GLU A 253 -1.14 -22.00 4.51
CA GLU A 253 -1.42 -22.46 3.15
C GLU A 253 -2.90 -22.81 2.91
N GLU A 254 -3.58 -23.37 3.92
CA GLU A 254 -5.02 -23.69 3.86
C GLU A 254 -5.92 -22.45 3.70
N ASN A 255 -5.43 -21.28 4.12
CA ASN A 255 -6.16 -20.01 4.05
C ASN A 255 -5.90 -19.23 2.76
N TRP A 256 -5.08 -19.77 1.85
CA TRP A 256 -4.77 -19.10 0.58
C TRP A 256 -5.99 -19.12 -0.33
N LYS A 257 -6.41 -17.94 -0.79
CA LYS A 257 -7.53 -17.79 -1.72
C LYS A 257 -7.04 -17.99 -3.15
N PHE A 258 -7.66 -18.89 -3.88
CA PHE A 258 -7.36 -19.10 -5.29
C PHE A 258 -7.68 -17.85 -6.13
N GLU A 259 -6.76 -17.45 -7.02
CA GLU A 259 -6.99 -16.38 -8.00
C GLU A 259 -7.03 -16.92 -9.43
N LYS A 260 -5.97 -17.61 -9.87
CA LYS A 260 -5.84 -18.07 -11.27
C LYS A 260 -4.83 -19.19 -11.42
N THR A 261 -5.07 -20.08 -12.39
CA THR A 261 -4.12 -21.10 -12.86
C THR A 261 -3.88 -20.93 -14.35
N ASN A 262 -2.68 -21.28 -14.83
CA ASN A 262 -2.36 -21.33 -16.25
C ASN A 262 -2.34 -22.78 -16.79
N GLU A 263 -2.22 -22.93 -18.11
CA GLU A 263 -2.18 -24.23 -18.80
C GLU A 263 -1.00 -25.12 -18.37
N TYR A 264 0.04 -24.54 -17.77
CA TYR A 264 1.23 -25.24 -17.28
C TYR A 264 1.13 -25.70 -15.82
N GLY A 265 -0.03 -25.48 -15.18
CA GLY A 265 -0.25 -25.84 -13.77
C GLY A 265 0.37 -24.88 -12.75
N ASP A 266 0.89 -23.72 -13.19
CA ASP A 266 1.31 -22.65 -12.27
C ASP A 266 0.05 -22.00 -11.68
N THR A 267 0.00 -21.83 -10.36
CA THR A 267 -1.19 -21.29 -9.67
C THR A 267 -0.84 -20.07 -8.86
N VAL A 268 -1.67 -19.03 -8.97
CA VAL A 268 -1.59 -17.80 -8.19
C VAL A 268 -2.72 -17.78 -7.16
N TYR A 269 -2.35 -17.49 -5.92
CA TYR A 269 -3.24 -17.34 -4.77
C TYR A 269 -3.07 -15.95 -4.15
N THR A 270 -3.98 -15.58 -3.26
CA THR A 270 -3.86 -14.39 -2.42
C THR A 270 -4.16 -14.66 -0.95
N ILE A 271 -3.53 -13.89 -0.08
CA ILE A 271 -3.78 -13.87 1.36
C ILE A 271 -3.76 -12.42 1.86
N GLU A 272 -4.60 -12.09 2.84
CA GLU A 272 -4.59 -10.80 3.51
C GLU A 272 -3.60 -10.85 4.68
N VAL A 273 -2.50 -10.12 4.56
CA VAL A 273 -1.45 -10.06 5.59
C VAL A 273 -1.67 -8.83 6.46
N PRO A 274 -1.65 -8.95 7.80
CA PRO A 274 -1.76 -7.78 8.69
C PRO A 274 -0.75 -6.70 8.32
N PHE A 275 -1.17 -5.43 8.35
CA PHE A 275 -0.39 -4.23 8.01
C PHE A 275 0.08 -4.09 6.56
N HIS A 276 0.22 -5.18 5.80
CA HIS A 276 0.71 -5.20 4.43
C HIS A 276 -0.39 -5.41 3.37
N GLY A 277 -1.57 -5.87 3.78
CA GLY A 277 -2.73 -6.06 2.91
C GLY A 277 -2.61 -7.27 1.98
N LYS A 278 -3.28 -7.17 0.83
CA LYS A 278 -3.38 -8.25 -0.14
C LYS A 278 -2.01 -8.63 -0.69
N THR A 279 -1.62 -9.88 -0.46
CA THR A 279 -0.33 -10.47 -0.87
C THR A 279 -0.57 -11.57 -1.87
N PHE A 280 0.15 -11.55 -2.99
CA PHE A 280 0.04 -12.54 -4.07
C PHE A 280 1.05 -13.66 -3.86
N ILE A 281 0.67 -14.89 -4.18
CA ILE A 281 1.48 -16.08 -3.97
C ILE A 281 1.42 -16.94 -5.24
N LEU A 282 2.54 -17.04 -5.94
CA LEU A 282 2.72 -17.98 -7.03
C LEU A 282 3.25 -19.30 -6.46
N LYS A 283 2.54 -20.40 -6.70
CA LYS A 283 2.99 -21.76 -6.38
C LYS A 283 3.13 -22.57 -7.66
N ARG A 284 4.26 -23.26 -7.77
CA ARG A 284 4.58 -24.09 -8.93
C ARG A 284 5.35 -25.35 -8.53
N ALA A 285 5.01 -26.47 -9.15
CA ALA A 285 5.88 -27.65 -9.14
C ALA A 285 7.03 -27.51 -10.15
N GLY A 286 8.25 -27.85 -9.73
CA GLY A 286 9.46 -27.77 -10.56
C GLY A 286 10.40 -28.94 -10.31
N GLY A 287 11.37 -29.11 -11.21
CA GLY A 287 12.46 -30.08 -11.04
C GLY A 287 13.54 -29.58 -10.06
N PRO A 288 14.45 -30.45 -9.60
CA PRO A 288 15.30 -30.19 -8.43
C PRO A 288 16.35 -29.10 -8.69
N ARG A 289 16.60 -28.80 -9.97
CA ARG A 289 17.58 -27.80 -10.43
C ARG A 289 17.06 -26.36 -10.38
N ALA A 290 15.78 -26.13 -10.07
CA ALA A 290 15.30 -24.78 -9.77
C ALA A 290 16.02 -24.18 -8.54
N ILE A 291 16.56 -25.01 -7.65
CA ILE A 291 17.40 -24.59 -6.51
C ILE A 291 18.72 -23.96 -6.99
N LEU A 292 19.29 -24.44 -8.11
CA LEU A 292 20.60 -23.98 -8.61
C LEU A 292 20.53 -22.59 -9.24
N SER A 293 19.40 -22.23 -9.86
CA SER A 293 19.16 -20.89 -10.41
C SER A 293 19.14 -19.78 -9.36
N PHE A 294 18.93 -20.11 -8.08
CA PHE A 294 18.97 -19.15 -6.97
C PHE A 294 20.24 -19.28 -6.11
N SER A 295 21.21 -20.10 -6.52
CA SER A 295 22.49 -20.21 -5.84
C SER A 295 23.36 -18.98 -6.13
N PRO A 296 24.05 -18.42 -5.12
CA PRO A 296 25.01 -17.34 -5.33
C PRO A 296 26.20 -17.91 -6.11
N GLY A 297 26.23 -17.67 -7.42
CA GLY A 297 27.23 -18.24 -8.34
C GLY A 297 26.71 -18.46 -9.76
N ALA A 298 25.39 -18.50 -9.97
CA ALA A 298 24.83 -18.48 -11.33
C ALA A 298 25.10 -17.11 -11.99
N ALA A 299 25.62 -17.11 -13.24
CA ALA A 299 25.79 -15.89 -14.02
C ALA A 299 24.46 -15.13 -14.08
N ALA A 300 24.46 -13.94 -13.49
CA ALA A 300 23.29 -13.10 -13.35
C ALA A 300 22.82 -12.64 -14.74
N PRO A 301 21.51 -12.75 -15.08
CA PRO A 301 21.00 -12.16 -16.32
C PRO A 301 21.22 -10.63 -16.32
N PRO A 302 21.25 -9.97 -17.49
CA PRO A 302 21.43 -8.51 -17.57
C PRO A 302 20.32 -7.70 -16.87
N SER A 303 19.19 -8.34 -16.54
CA SER A 303 18.07 -7.79 -15.75
C SER A 303 18.15 -8.13 -14.25
N ALA A 304 19.29 -8.65 -13.76
CA ALA A 304 19.44 -9.07 -12.38
C ALA A 304 19.55 -7.88 -11.39
N PRO A 305 19.18 -8.10 -10.12
CA PRO A 305 19.36 -7.13 -9.04
C PRO A 305 20.81 -6.62 -8.99
N GLN A 306 20.99 -5.30 -8.94
CA GLN A 306 22.29 -4.72 -8.59
C GLN A 306 22.47 -4.82 -7.07
N ILE A 307 23.39 -5.66 -6.60
CA ILE A 307 23.72 -5.73 -5.16
C ILE A 307 24.47 -4.45 -4.77
N LEU A 308 23.91 -3.69 -3.84
CA LEU A 308 24.47 -2.43 -3.34
C LEU A 308 25.42 -2.68 -2.15
N GLN A 309 25.00 -3.54 -1.23
CA GLN A 309 25.72 -3.81 0.00
C GLN A 309 25.45 -5.24 0.48
N ARG A 310 26.46 -5.90 1.05
CA ARG A 310 26.32 -7.18 1.75
C ARG A 310 26.56 -6.94 3.24
N VAL A 311 25.64 -7.43 4.06
CA VAL A 311 25.65 -7.29 5.51
C VAL A 311 25.56 -8.70 6.10
N GLU A 312 26.59 -9.14 6.82
CA GLU A 312 26.80 -10.57 7.11
C GLU A 312 26.87 -11.43 5.83
N ASP A 313 26.82 -12.75 5.99
CA ASP A 313 26.77 -13.72 4.90
C ASP A 313 25.35 -13.89 4.33
N ASN A 314 24.34 -13.54 5.13
CA ASN A 314 22.94 -13.89 4.86
C ASN A 314 22.09 -12.67 4.49
N THR A 315 22.55 -11.43 4.70
CA THR A 315 21.75 -10.23 4.41
C THR A 315 22.40 -9.41 3.29
N LEU A 316 21.59 -8.92 2.35
CA LEU A 316 22.05 -8.09 1.25
C LEU A 316 21.04 -6.99 0.94
N VAL A 317 21.54 -5.85 0.49
CA VAL A 317 20.72 -4.73 -0.02
C VAL A 317 20.87 -4.72 -1.54
N SER A 318 19.75 -4.76 -2.26
CA SER A 318 19.70 -4.76 -3.73
C SER A 318 18.92 -3.58 -4.27
N TYR A 319 19.30 -3.16 -5.47
CA TYR A 319 18.54 -2.26 -6.32
C TYR A 319 18.00 -3.03 -7.52
N ASP A 320 16.69 -2.98 -7.71
CA ASP A 320 15.95 -3.73 -8.71
C ASP A 320 15.16 -2.76 -9.59
N VAL A 321 15.09 -3.01 -10.90
CA VAL A 321 14.21 -2.25 -11.82
C VAL A 321 13.30 -3.25 -12.51
N SER A 322 11.99 -3.07 -12.36
CA SER A 322 10.99 -3.88 -13.04
C SER A 322 10.76 -3.38 -14.46
N SER A 323 10.49 -4.29 -15.39
CA SER A 323 9.91 -3.92 -16.68
C SER A 323 8.52 -3.30 -16.51
N GLY A 324 8.06 -2.59 -17.54
CA GLY A 324 6.65 -2.22 -17.62
C GLY A 324 5.79 -3.46 -17.83
N ALA A 325 4.57 -3.43 -17.34
CA ALA A 325 3.63 -4.56 -17.37
C ALA A 325 2.28 -4.15 -17.98
N ALA A 326 1.41 -5.15 -18.20
CA ALA A 326 0.08 -4.98 -18.78
C ALA A 326 0.08 -4.19 -20.12
N GLY A 327 1.00 -4.51 -21.03
CA GLY A 327 1.07 -3.87 -22.35
C GLY A 327 1.42 -2.38 -22.32
N GLY A 328 2.09 -1.91 -21.26
CA GLY A 328 2.49 -0.51 -21.10
C GLY A 328 1.58 0.33 -20.21
N VAL A 329 0.47 -0.23 -19.71
CA VAL A 329 -0.42 0.44 -18.75
C VAL A 329 0.29 0.67 -17.41
N VAL A 330 1.13 -0.27 -16.99
CA VAL A 330 1.95 -0.16 -15.78
C VAL A 330 3.38 0.18 -16.19
N SER A 331 3.80 1.42 -15.97
CA SER A 331 5.18 1.88 -16.21
C SER A 331 6.24 1.11 -15.39
N PRO A 332 7.51 1.12 -15.78
CA PRO A 332 8.61 0.56 -14.99
C PRO A 332 8.72 1.20 -13.59
N ARG A 333 9.08 0.40 -12.57
CA ARG A 333 9.36 0.86 -11.19
C ARG A 333 10.79 0.50 -10.80
N ASP A 334 11.41 1.34 -9.97
CA ASP A 334 12.64 0.98 -9.27
C ASP A 334 12.35 0.61 -7.81
N PHE A 335 13.17 -0.26 -7.23
CA PHE A 335 13.04 -0.75 -5.87
C PHE A 335 14.40 -0.81 -5.19
N VAL A 336 14.43 -0.54 -3.89
CA VAL A 336 15.57 -0.80 -3.02
C VAL A 336 15.07 -1.76 -1.94
N ASN A 337 15.67 -2.95 -1.88
CA ASN A 337 15.21 -4.02 -1.01
C ASN A 337 16.35 -4.52 -0.14
N VAL A 338 16.06 -4.82 1.13
CA VAL A 338 16.90 -5.71 1.92
C VAL A 338 16.38 -7.12 1.77
N ARG A 339 17.28 -8.08 1.59
CA ARG A 339 16.97 -9.50 1.47
C ARG A 339 17.80 -10.30 2.44
N ARG A 340 17.17 -11.26 3.11
CA ARG A 340 17.81 -12.27 3.93
C ARG A 340 17.66 -13.64 3.28
N ILE A 341 18.78 -14.33 3.13
CA ILE A 341 18.87 -15.66 2.53
C ILE A 341 19.16 -16.67 3.64
N GLU A 342 18.33 -17.71 3.73
CA GLU A 342 18.53 -18.83 4.65
C GLU A 342 18.39 -20.17 3.95
N ARG A 343 19.32 -21.07 4.26
CA ARG A 343 19.29 -22.48 3.83
C ARG A 343 18.86 -23.33 5.02
N ARG A 344 17.65 -23.89 4.94
CA ARG A 344 17.13 -24.84 5.93
C ARG A 344 17.16 -26.26 5.36
N ARG A 345 16.88 -27.24 6.22
CA ARG A 345 16.94 -28.67 5.85
C ARG A 345 16.01 -28.99 4.68
N ASP A 346 14.76 -28.59 4.81
CA ASP A 346 13.64 -28.88 3.89
C ASP A 346 13.39 -27.76 2.86
N ARG A 347 13.98 -26.57 3.03
CA ARG A 347 13.67 -25.41 2.19
C ARG A 347 14.82 -24.42 2.05
N TYR A 348 14.78 -23.66 0.97
CA TYR A 348 15.60 -22.46 0.75
C TYR A 348 14.68 -21.23 0.79
N LEU A 349 15.08 -20.17 1.50
CA LEU A 349 14.34 -18.92 1.57
C LEU A 349 15.23 -17.75 1.15
N SER A 350 14.66 -16.84 0.36
CA SER A 350 15.18 -15.50 0.11
C SER A 350 14.03 -14.53 0.35
N SER A 351 13.97 -14.01 1.58
CA SER A 351 12.90 -13.11 2.04
C SER A 351 13.39 -11.67 2.02
N GLY A 352 12.54 -10.71 1.72
CA GLY A 352 12.94 -9.31 1.67
C GLY A 352 11.78 -8.35 1.82
N ILE A 353 12.14 -7.09 2.02
CA ILE A 353 11.24 -5.95 2.20
C ILE A 353 11.92 -4.69 1.69
N ALA A 354 11.14 -3.66 1.34
CA ALA A 354 11.67 -2.36 0.95
C ALA A 354 12.56 -1.77 2.05
N THR A 355 13.65 -1.12 1.64
CA THR A 355 14.54 -0.39 2.54
C THR A 355 15.08 0.87 1.87
N THR A 356 15.82 1.68 2.61
CA THR A 356 16.50 2.87 2.09
C THR A 356 18.00 2.63 1.98
N HIS A 357 18.63 3.18 0.95
CA HIS A 357 20.07 3.12 0.76
C HIS A 357 20.56 4.42 0.11
N CYS A 358 21.60 5.04 0.69
CA CYS A 358 22.08 6.36 0.27
C CYS A 358 22.54 6.42 -1.19
N ALA A 359 23.07 5.32 -1.74
CA ALA A 359 23.50 5.26 -3.14
C ALA A 359 22.35 5.23 -4.16
N LYS A 360 21.09 4.99 -3.74
CA LYS A 360 19.92 4.87 -4.63
C LYS A 360 18.71 5.65 -4.08
N PRO A 361 18.81 6.98 -3.94
CA PRO A 361 17.66 7.81 -3.59
C PRO A 361 16.59 7.74 -4.70
N PRO A 362 15.32 8.05 -4.41
CA PRO A 362 14.28 8.19 -5.45
C PRO A 362 14.69 9.24 -6.48
N THR A 363 14.50 8.94 -7.77
CA THR A 363 14.80 9.85 -8.87
C THR A 363 13.57 10.02 -9.77
N HIS A 364 13.55 11.04 -10.63
CA HIS A 364 12.42 11.27 -11.55
C HIS A 364 12.32 10.20 -12.66
N ARG A 365 13.36 9.38 -12.87
CA ARG A 365 13.42 8.40 -13.96
C ARG A 365 12.40 7.28 -13.80
N TYR A 366 12.18 6.83 -12.57
CA TYR A 366 11.25 5.74 -12.25
C TYR A 366 10.43 6.12 -11.02
N VAL A 367 9.21 5.60 -10.96
CA VAL A 367 8.43 5.66 -9.72
C VAL A 367 9.04 4.64 -8.75
N ARG A 368 9.37 5.09 -7.53
CA ARG A 368 9.87 4.22 -6.46
C ARG A 368 8.75 3.33 -5.95
N GLY A 369 8.80 2.05 -6.31
CA GLY A 369 7.94 1.03 -5.73
C GLY A 369 8.48 0.58 -4.37
N GLU A 370 7.57 0.11 -3.52
CA GLU A 370 7.91 -0.39 -2.19
C GLU A 370 7.35 -1.80 -2.01
N ASN A 371 8.24 -2.77 -1.87
CA ASN A 371 7.84 -4.13 -1.53
C ASN A 371 7.54 -4.24 -0.04
N GLY A 372 6.41 -4.86 0.30
CA GLY A 372 6.19 -5.41 1.63
C GLY A 372 6.99 -6.70 1.84
N PRO A 373 6.79 -7.40 2.96
CA PRO A 373 7.45 -8.67 3.23
C PRO A 373 7.01 -9.72 2.21
N GLY A 374 7.99 -10.30 1.54
CA GLY A 374 7.79 -11.33 0.54
C GLY A 374 9.11 -12.01 0.21
N GLY A 375 9.12 -12.89 -0.78
CA GLY A 375 10.33 -13.62 -1.10
C GLY A 375 10.15 -14.80 -2.04
N PHE A 376 11.29 -15.42 -2.35
CA PHE A 376 11.37 -16.66 -3.10
C PHE A 376 11.66 -17.81 -2.15
N ILE A 377 10.89 -18.89 -2.28
CA ILE A 377 11.02 -20.08 -1.45
C ILE A 377 11.09 -21.29 -2.37
N VAL A 378 12.02 -22.18 -2.08
CA VAL A 378 12.10 -23.48 -2.73
C VAL A 378 11.95 -24.57 -1.67
N LEU A 379 10.83 -25.29 -1.73
CA LEU A 379 10.52 -26.41 -0.85
C LEU A 379 11.05 -27.70 -1.51
N LYS A 380 11.85 -28.46 -0.77
CA LYS A 380 12.34 -29.77 -1.22
C LYS A 380 11.25 -30.81 -0.95
N ALA A 381 10.91 -31.63 -1.95
CA ALA A 381 9.97 -32.72 -1.72
C ALA A 381 10.64 -33.81 -0.88
N ALA A 382 9.99 -34.21 0.22
CA ALA A 382 10.50 -35.26 1.11
C ALA A 382 10.54 -36.64 0.43
N SER A 383 9.58 -36.91 -0.46
CA SER A 383 9.41 -38.19 -1.13
C SER A 383 10.23 -38.35 -2.41
N ASN A 384 10.55 -37.25 -3.10
CA ASN A 384 11.29 -37.29 -4.36
C ASN A 384 12.28 -36.13 -4.46
N PRO A 385 13.60 -36.35 -4.28
CA PRO A 385 14.60 -35.30 -4.35
C PRO A 385 14.76 -34.71 -5.76
N ARG A 386 14.08 -35.29 -6.77
CA ARG A 386 13.99 -34.74 -8.14
C ARG A 386 12.83 -33.76 -8.33
N VAL A 387 12.05 -33.47 -7.29
CA VAL A 387 10.94 -32.53 -7.37
C VAL A 387 11.10 -31.48 -6.26
N CYS A 388 10.83 -30.22 -6.61
CA CYS A 388 10.73 -29.13 -5.66
C CYS A 388 9.49 -28.30 -5.95
N THR A 389 9.00 -27.60 -4.94
CA THR A 389 7.96 -26.60 -5.13
C THR A 389 8.59 -25.23 -5.03
N PHE A 390 8.42 -24.43 -6.07
CA PHE A 390 8.79 -23.02 -6.05
C PHE A 390 7.58 -22.21 -5.59
N VAL A 391 7.81 -21.32 -4.63
CA VAL A 391 6.83 -20.36 -4.15
C VAL A 391 7.42 -18.95 -4.24
N TRP A 392 6.68 -18.03 -4.85
CA TRP A 392 6.99 -16.61 -4.81
C TRP A 392 5.87 -15.86 -4.11
N ILE A 393 6.20 -15.27 -2.96
CA ILE A 393 5.33 -14.39 -2.19
C ILE A 393 5.66 -12.95 -2.57
N LEU A 394 4.68 -12.21 -3.08
CA LEU A 394 4.82 -10.83 -3.53
C LEU A 394 3.78 -9.93 -2.87
N ASN A 395 4.27 -9.05 -2.00
CA ASN A 395 3.54 -7.88 -1.52
C ASN A 395 4.25 -6.65 -2.08
N THR A 396 3.56 -5.81 -2.84
CA THR A 396 4.19 -4.64 -3.45
C THR A 396 3.20 -3.50 -3.64
N ASP A 397 3.64 -2.30 -3.28
CA ASP A 397 2.99 -1.05 -3.59
C ASP A 397 3.75 -0.37 -4.73
N LEU A 398 3.17 -0.46 -5.94
CA LEU A 398 3.73 0.15 -7.15
C LEU A 398 3.60 1.68 -7.18
N LYS A 399 2.93 2.27 -6.18
CA LYS A 399 2.56 3.68 -6.10
C LYS A 399 1.79 4.17 -7.33
N GLY A 400 1.49 5.47 -7.34
CA GLY A 400 0.82 6.14 -8.45
C GLY A 400 -0.70 6.19 -8.30
N ARG A 401 -1.39 6.47 -9.41
CA ARG A 401 -2.84 6.72 -9.45
C ARG A 401 -3.64 5.64 -10.19
N LEU A 402 -3.01 4.49 -10.46
CA LEU A 402 -3.68 3.40 -11.16
C LEU A 402 -4.70 2.72 -10.23
N PRO A 403 -5.90 2.39 -10.73
CA PRO A 403 -6.86 1.57 -9.99
C PRO A 403 -6.24 0.24 -9.52
N ARG A 404 -6.54 -0.16 -8.28
CA ARG A 404 -5.97 -1.37 -7.67
C ARG A 404 -6.26 -2.64 -8.47
N TYR A 405 -7.43 -2.76 -9.10
CA TYR A 405 -7.77 -3.94 -9.89
C TYR A 405 -6.84 -4.13 -11.09
N LEU A 406 -6.39 -3.04 -11.74
CA LEU A 406 -5.42 -3.11 -12.84
C LEU A 406 -4.05 -3.54 -12.33
N ILE A 407 -3.65 -3.04 -11.16
CA ILE A 407 -2.40 -3.45 -10.50
C ILE A 407 -2.46 -4.96 -10.20
N HIS A 408 -3.55 -5.42 -9.57
CA HIS A 408 -3.74 -6.84 -9.22
C HIS A 408 -3.70 -7.77 -10.44
N GLN A 409 -4.38 -7.40 -11.53
CA GLN A 409 -4.31 -8.16 -12.78
C GLN A 409 -2.90 -8.19 -13.37
N SER A 410 -2.20 -7.06 -13.33
CA SER A 410 -0.82 -6.95 -13.79
C SER A 410 0.13 -7.83 -12.97
N LEU A 411 0.00 -7.85 -11.64
CA LEU A 411 0.87 -8.66 -10.77
C LEU A 411 0.72 -10.15 -11.05
N ALA A 412 -0.50 -10.64 -11.22
CA ALA A 412 -0.75 -12.04 -11.58
C ALA A 412 -0.14 -12.40 -12.95
N ALA A 413 -0.24 -11.50 -13.94
CA ALA A 413 0.39 -11.69 -15.25
C ALA A 413 1.92 -11.75 -15.14
N THR A 414 2.53 -10.83 -14.39
CA THR A 414 3.99 -10.81 -14.13
C THR A 414 4.46 -12.09 -13.43
N MET A 415 3.66 -12.66 -12.52
CA MET A 415 3.97 -13.94 -11.88
C MET A 415 4.03 -15.10 -12.87
N PHE A 416 3.10 -15.17 -13.82
CA PHE A 416 3.13 -16.20 -14.86
C PHE A 416 4.28 -16.02 -15.84
N GLU A 417 4.59 -14.78 -16.23
CA GLU A 417 5.74 -14.46 -17.08
C GLU A 417 7.06 -14.84 -16.39
N PHE A 418 7.20 -14.54 -15.10
CA PHE A 418 8.32 -15.00 -14.30
C PHE A 418 8.43 -16.53 -14.27
N ALA A 419 7.31 -17.23 -14.04
CA ALA A 419 7.27 -18.68 -14.06
C ALA A 419 7.71 -19.24 -15.43
N PHE A 420 7.25 -18.63 -16.53
CA PHE A 420 7.65 -19.01 -17.88
C PHE A 420 9.17 -18.89 -18.08
N HIS A 421 9.76 -17.73 -17.75
CA HIS A 421 11.21 -17.54 -17.88
C HIS A 421 12.02 -18.44 -16.95
N LEU A 422 11.54 -18.69 -15.73
CA LEU A 422 12.17 -19.64 -14.83
C LEU A 422 12.14 -21.06 -15.41
N ARG A 423 11.04 -21.48 -16.07
CA ARG A 423 10.94 -22.78 -16.77
C ARG A 423 12.00 -22.90 -17.84
N GLN A 424 12.10 -21.89 -18.69
CA GLN A 424 13.07 -21.84 -19.78
C GLN A 424 14.49 -21.92 -19.24
N ARG A 425 14.81 -21.12 -18.22
CA ARG A 425 16.15 -21.10 -17.62
C ARG A 425 16.53 -22.44 -17.00
N VAL A 426 15.61 -23.10 -16.28
CA VAL A 426 15.86 -24.43 -15.71
C VAL A 426 16.05 -25.47 -16.83
N GLY A 427 15.32 -25.36 -17.95
CA GLY A 427 15.50 -26.20 -19.13
C GLY A 427 16.89 -26.04 -19.78
N GLU A 428 17.34 -24.80 -19.97
CA GLU A 428 18.68 -24.50 -20.51
C GLU A 428 19.81 -25.07 -19.65
N LEU A 429 19.69 -24.94 -18.32
CA LEU A 429 20.64 -25.52 -17.36
C LEU A 429 20.55 -27.06 -17.33
N GLY A 430 19.41 -27.62 -17.74
CA GLY A 430 19.21 -29.04 -17.94
C GLY A 430 19.95 -29.59 -19.15
N ALA A 431 19.93 -28.84 -20.27
CA ALA A 431 20.51 -29.25 -21.55
C ALA A 431 22.04 -29.09 -21.66
N ARG A 432 22.66 -28.29 -20.77
CA ARG A 432 24.11 -28.04 -20.74
C ARG A 432 24.92 -29.03 -19.88
N ALA A 433 24.25 -30.00 -19.26
CA ALA A 433 24.85 -31.04 -18.42
C ALA A 433 24.45 -32.40 -18.96
#